data_AF-A0A1Z8WU05-F1
#
_entry.id   AF-A0A1Z8WU05-F1
#
_cell.length_a   1.000
_cell.length_b   1.000
_cell.length_c   1.000
_cell.angle_alpha   90.00
_cell.angle_beta   90.00
_cell.angle_gamma   90.00
#
_symmetry.space_group_name_H-M   'P 1'
#
loop_
_entity.id
_entity.type
_entity.pdbx_description
1 polymer ?
#
loop_
_entity_poly.entity_id
_entity_poly.type
_entity_poly.pdbx_seq_one_letter_code
_entity_poly.pdbx_strand_id
1 'polypeptide(L)'
;MKHLLITIAVVLFVVFVQADSKPYKGKVHQIPGKIEAEHYDEGAPGKAYYDVDKKNVGADYREVTQVDIERRSDASNGHGIGWTRKDEWLNYSVEVKESGTYAIEIPVASKKMGGLFVLKIEGKAICLPIQIPDTGGWDKLKVIKCAGVKLTKGRHVIRVVMLEQGQSGSIGDIDYFKFVKTLQVPKPPPLKRRQDG
;
A
#
# COMPACT_ATOMS: atom_id res chain seq x y z
N MET A 1 -21.03 12.46 52.92
CA MET A 1 -20.29 11.47 52.10
C MET A 1 -20.39 11.93 50.66
N LYS A 2 -19.27 12.34 50.04
CA LYS A 2 -19.25 12.87 48.67
C LYS A 2 -19.21 11.69 47.68
N HIS A 3 -20.29 11.49 46.92
CA HIS A 3 -20.28 10.51 45.83
C HIS A 3 -19.55 11.12 44.63
N LEU A 4 -18.36 10.58 44.35
CA LEU A 4 -17.59 10.86 43.16
C LEU A 4 -18.16 10.01 42.02
N LEU A 5 -18.83 10.65 41.07
CA LEU A 5 -19.25 10.02 39.81
C LEU A 5 -18.05 9.99 38.85
N ILE A 6 -17.51 8.80 38.61
CA ILE A 6 -16.51 8.57 37.57
C ILE A 6 -17.27 8.22 36.29
N THR A 7 -17.40 9.20 35.40
CA THR A 7 -17.92 8.97 34.06
C THR A 7 -16.82 8.30 33.23
N ILE A 8 -16.90 6.98 33.05
CA ILE A 8 -16.03 6.24 32.12
C ILE A 8 -16.54 6.54 30.71
N ALA A 9 -15.86 7.43 30.00
CA ALA A 9 -16.05 7.59 28.56
C ALA A 9 -15.40 6.38 27.86
N VAL A 10 -16.22 5.37 27.55
CA VAL A 10 -15.80 4.28 26.65
C VAL A 10 -15.78 4.86 25.24
N VAL A 11 -14.60 5.31 24.79
CA VAL A 11 -14.38 5.67 23.38
C VAL A 11 -14.25 4.36 22.61
N LEU A 12 -15.37 3.85 22.12
CA LEU A 12 -15.41 2.68 21.25
C LEU A 12 -14.92 3.11 19.85
N PHE A 13 -13.61 3.02 19.60
CA PHE A 13 -13.09 3.06 18.24
C PHE A 13 -13.52 1.77 17.53
N VAL A 14 -14.61 1.83 16.76
CA VAL A 14 -14.97 0.77 15.83
C VAL A 14 -13.97 0.82 14.68
N VAL A 15 -12.87 0.07 14.83
CA VAL A 15 -12.05 -0.30 13.69
C VAL A 15 -12.86 -1.35 12.94
N PHE A 16 -13.37 -1.01 11.76
CA PHE A 16 -13.85 -2.02 10.82
C PHE A 16 -12.65 -2.83 10.32
N VAL A 17 -12.18 -3.77 11.15
CA VAL A 17 -11.56 -4.97 10.62
C VAL A 17 -12.71 -5.67 9.92
N GLN A 18 -12.71 -5.63 8.60
CA GLN A 18 -13.55 -6.54 7.83
C GLN A 18 -13.13 -7.94 8.30
N ALA A 19 -13.96 -8.60 9.12
CA ALA A 19 -13.55 -9.74 9.97
C ALA A 19 -12.88 -10.91 9.20
N ASP A 20 -13.06 -10.90 7.88
CA ASP A 20 -12.55 -11.87 6.92
C ASP A 20 -11.25 -11.43 6.21
N SER A 21 -10.68 -10.25 6.52
CA SER A 21 -9.37 -9.75 6.06
C SER A 21 -8.45 -9.60 7.26
N LYS A 22 -7.48 -10.49 7.40
CA LYS A 22 -6.59 -10.59 8.58
C LYS A 22 -5.16 -10.24 8.20
N PRO A 23 -4.35 -9.66 9.10
CA PRO A 23 -2.96 -9.37 8.80
C PRO A 23 -2.20 -10.64 8.38
N TYR A 24 -1.35 -10.53 7.37
CA TYR A 24 -0.50 -11.63 6.90
C TYR A 24 0.28 -12.28 8.05
N LYS A 25 0.17 -13.60 8.21
CA LYS A 25 0.76 -14.36 9.32
C LYS A 25 0.45 -13.78 10.71
N GLY A 26 -0.72 -13.16 10.87
CA GLY A 26 -1.17 -12.52 12.11
C GLY A 26 -0.41 -11.25 12.51
N LYS A 27 0.45 -10.70 11.64
CA LYS A 27 1.29 -9.55 11.95
C LYS A 27 0.88 -8.32 11.13
N VAL A 28 0.54 -7.23 11.81
CA VAL A 28 0.32 -5.94 11.15
C VAL A 28 1.65 -5.37 10.63
N HIS A 29 1.62 -4.88 9.40
CA HIS A 29 2.76 -4.20 8.79
C HIS A 29 3.04 -2.87 9.47
N GLN A 30 4.30 -2.49 9.61
CA GLN A 30 4.69 -1.29 10.33
C GLN A 30 5.01 -0.16 9.35
N ILE A 31 4.47 1.04 9.62
CA ILE A 31 4.77 2.27 8.87
C ILE A 31 5.36 3.30 9.85
N PRO A 32 6.57 3.84 9.63
CA PRO A 32 7.45 3.61 8.47
C PRO A 32 7.98 2.16 8.39
N GLY A 33 8.26 1.70 7.18
CA GLY A 33 8.70 0.32 6.94
C GLY A 33 8.44 -0.16 5.52
N LYS A 34 8.87 -1.38 5.23
CA LYS A 34 8.64 -2.07 3.95
C LYS A 34 7.52 -3.10 4.11
N ILE A 35 6.65 -3.18 3.10
CA ILE A 35 5.55 -4.12 2.98
C ILE A 35 5.74 -4.84 1.65
N GLU A 36 6.10 -6.13 1.67
CA GLU A 36 6.19 -6.92 0.43
C GLU A 36 4.81 -7.01 -0.21
N ALA A 37 4.73 -6.91 -1.54
CA ALA A 37 3.46 -6.86 -2.24
C ALA A 37 2.66 -8.16 -2.09
N GLU A 38 3.35 -9.31 -2.06
CA GLU A 38 2.75 -10.63 -1.85
C GLU A 38 2.40 -10.92 -0.38
N HIS A 39 2.73 -10.01 0.56
CA HIS A 39 2.34 -10.08 1.98
C HIS A 39 1.04 -9.29 2.27
N TYR A 40 0.10 -9.27 1.33
CA TYR A 40 -1.26 -8.79 1.56
C TYR A 40 -2.00 -9.66 2.59
N ASP A 41 -3.09 -9.15 3.14
CA ASP A 41 -3.90 -9.80 4.17
C ASP A 41 -4.32 -11.24 3.79
N GLU A 42 -4.53 -12.07 4.80
CA GLU A 42 -5.08 -13.42 4.69
C GLU A 42 -6.61 -13.39 4.82
N GLY A 43 -7.28 -14.16 3.97
CA GLY A 43 -8.73 -14.23 3.94
C GLY A 43 -9.26 -14.80 2.65
N ALA A 44 -10.59 -14.92 2.55
CA ALA A 44 -11.23 -15.39 1.33
C ALA A 44 -11.13 -14.36 0.18
N PRO A 45 -11.16 -14.80 -1.08
CA PRO A 45 -11.42 -13.92 -2.22
C PRO A 45 -12.67 -13.06 -2.01
N GLY A 46 -12.62 -11.82 -2.47
CA GLY A 46 -13.65 -10.80 -2.23
C GLY A 46 -13.64 -10.20 -0.81
N LYS A 47 -12.77 -10.69 0.09
CA LYS A 47 -12.63 -10.18 1.46
C LYS A 47 -11.26 -9.55 1.72
N ALA A 48 -10.19 -10.31 1.54
CA ALA A 48 -8.80 -9.85 1.74
C ALA A 48 -8.15 -9.38 0.44
N TYR A 49 -8.54 -10.00 -0.68
CA TYR A 49 -8.09 -9.68 -2.02
C TYR A 49 -9.18 -10.02 -3.02
N TYR A 50 -9.02 -9.56 -4.26
CA TYR A 50 -9.74 -10.06 -5.43
C TYR A 50 -8.75 -10.17 -6.59
N ASP A 51 -8.74 -11.34 -7.21
CA ASP A 51 -8.00 -11.65 -8.41
C ASP A 51 -9.01 -12.18 -9.45
N VAL A 52 -8.82 -11.89 -10.74
CA VAL A 52 -9.77 -12.34 -11.76
C VAL A 52 -9.55 -13.80 -12.17
N ASP A 53 -8.37 -14.36 -11.89
CA ASP A 53 -8.06 -15.75 -12.17
C ASP A 53 -8.59 -16.66 -11.05
N LYS A 54 -8.93 -17.90 -11.42
CA LYS A 54 -9.48 -18.88 -10.47
C LYS A 54 -8.43 -19.48 -9.54
N LYS A 55 -7.15 -19.29 -9.85
CA LYS A 55 -5.99 -19.80 -9.14
C LYS A 55 -4.77 -18.94 -9.48
N ASN A 56 -3.83 -18.87 -8.54
CA ASN A 56 -2.49 -18.34 -8.79
C ASN A 56 -1.81 -19.12 -9.93
N VAL A 57 -1.38 -18.43 -10.99
CA VAL A 57 -0.66 -19.00 -12.14
C VAL A 57 0.85 -18.85 -12.04
N GLY A 58 1.35 -18.22 -10.97
CA GLY A 58 2.76 -18.04 -10.70
C GLY A 58 3.34 -19.08 -9.73
N ALA A 59 4.18 -18.61 -8.84
CA ALA A 59 4.88 -19.35 -7.81
C ALA A 59 3.95 -19.74 -6.65
N ASP A 60 4.13 -20.97 -6.18
CA ASP A 60 3.56 -21.44 -4.92
C ASP A 60 4.29 -20.80 -3.72
N TYR A 61 3.89 -19.58 -3.39
CA TYR A 61 4.40 -18.79 -2.26
C TYR A 61 3.40 -18.76 -1.09
N ARG A 62 2.10 -18.84 -1.40
CA ARG A 62 1.00 -18.90 -0.43
C ARG A 62 0.13 -20.11 -0.75
N GLU A 63 -0.14 -20.95 0.25
CA GLU A 63 -0.85 -22.22 0.10
C GLU A 63 -2.24 -22.07 -0.54
N VAL A 64 -2.97 -20.99 -0.22
CA VAL A 64 -4.34 -20.76 -0.70
C VAL A 64 -4.50 -19.32 -1.17
N THR A 65 -4.32 -19.10 -2.48
CA THR A 65 -4.58 -17.80 -3.11
C THR A 65 -4.91 -17.89 -4.60
N GLN A 66 -5.63 -16.88 -5.08
CA GLN A 66 -5.78 -16.60 -6.51
C GLN A 66 -4.79 -15.55 -7.03
N VAL A 67 -4.27 -14.71 -6.13
CA VAL A 67 -3.28 -13.67 -6.49
C VAL A 67 -2.06 -14.31 -7.14
N ASP A 68 -1.71 -13.79 -8.32
CA ASP A 68 -0.55 -14.21 -9.07
C ASP A 68 0.75 -13.67 -8.45
N ILE A 69 1.50 -14.59 -7.83
CA ILE A 69 2.78 -14.28 -7.17
C ILE A 69 3.89 -14.82 -8.03
N GLU A 70 4.86 -14.01 -8.40
CA GLU A 70 5.94 -14.44 -9.29
C GLU A 70 7.24 -14.74 -8.54
N ARG A 71 8.13 -15.49 -9.19
CA ARG A 71 9.53 -15.64 -8.77
C ARG A 71 10.37 -14.61 -9.51
N ARG A 72 11.08 -13.77 -8.77
CA ARG A 72 11.87 -12.65 -9.28
C ARG A 72 13.19 -12.56 -8.53
N SER A 73 14.30 -12.85 -9.19
CA SER A 73 15.63 -12.81 -8.54
C SER A 73 16.11 -11.40 -8.20
N ASP A 74 15.55 -10.38 -8.86
CA ASP A 74 15.82 -8.96 -8.62
C ASP A 74 14.90 -8.35 -7.55
N ALA A 75 13.89 -9.10 -7.08
CA ALA A 75 12.97 -8.65 -6.03
C ALA A 75 13.57 -8.83 -4.63
N SER A 76 13.06 -8.01 -3.71
CA SER A 76 13.66 -7.85 -2.39
C SER A 76 13.68 -9.09 -1.50
N ASN A 77 12.80 -10.07 -1.76
CA ASN A 77 12.79 -11.37 -1.10
C ASN A 77 12.68 -12.56 -2.08
N GLY A 78 12.93 -12.33 -3.37
CA GLY A 78 12.77 -13.33 -4.43
C GLY A 78 11.37 -13.42 -5.05
N HIS A 79 10.42 -12.59 -4.58
CA HIS A 79 9.02 -12.61 -5.01
C HIS A 79 8.43 -11.22 -5.18
N GLY A 80 7.32 -11.14 -5.90
CA GLY A 80 6.47 -9.97 -6.05
C GLY A 80 5.10 -10.40 -6.57
N ILE A 81 4.19 -9.45 -6.78
CA ILE A 81 2.93 -9.72 -7.50
C ILE A 81 3.12 -9.40 -8.98
N GLY A 82 2.60 -10.27 -9.83
CA GLY A 82 2.67 -10.18 -11.29
C GLY A 82 1.31 -10.48 -11.90
N TRP A 83 1.23 -10.53 -13.24
CA TRP A 83 -0.01 -10.79 -13.99
C TRP A 83 -1.22 -9.94 -13.60
N THR A 84 -0.98 -8.83 -12.91
CA THR A 84 -2.01 -7.94 -12.36
C THR A 84 -2.96 -7.44 -13.44
N ARG A 85 -4.27 -7.55 -13.21
CA ARG A 85 -5.32 -7.13 -14.16
C ARG A 85 -6.23 -6.08 -13.56
N LYS A 86 -6.92 -5.38 -14.45
CA LYS A 86 -7.91 -4.37 -14.09
C LYS A 86 -8.97 -4.99 -13.15
N ASP A 87 -9.43 -4.18 -12.20
CA ASP A 87 -10.42 -4.48 -11.17
C ASP A 87 -9.94 -5.38 -10.02
N GLU A 88 -8.71 -5.87 -10.06
CA GLU A 88 -8.06 -6.58 -8.95
C GLU A 88 -7.70 -5.63 -7.80
N TRP A 89 -7.65 -6.19 -6.59
CA TRP A 89 -7.24 -5.44 -5.41
C TRP A 89 -6.71 -6.31 -4.28
N LEU A 90 -5.84 -5.71 -3.45
CA LEU A 90 -5.17 -6.35 -2.31
C LEU A 90 -5.29 -5.45 -1.07
N ASN A 91 -5.72 -6.01 0.06
CA ASN A 91 -5.70 -5.30 1.36
C ASN A 91 -4.38 -5.55 2.10
N TYR A 92 -3.89 -4.54 2.80
CA TYR A 92 -2.75 -4.62 3.70
C TYR A 92 -3.13 -3.98 5.03
N SER A 93 -3.19 -4.78 6.09
CA SER A 93 -3.37 -4.30 7.46
C SER A 93 -2.06 -3.69 7.97
N VAL A 94 -2.09 -2.39 8.27
CA VAL A 94 -0.92 -1.61 8.66
C VAL A 94 -1.13 -0.91 9.99
N GLU A 95 -0.02 -0.61 10.67
CA GLU A 95 0.04 0.26 11.84
C GLU A 95 1.02 1.40 11.57
N VAL A 96 0.47 2.61 11.49
CA VAL A 96 1.24 3.85 11.37
C VAL A 96 1.68 4.29 12.77
N LYS A 97 2.98 4.25 13.03
CA LYS A 97 3.56 4.57 14.34
C LYS A 97 3.33 6.02 14.76
N GLU A 98 3.36 6.93 13.80
CA GLU A 98 3.30 8.38 14.04
C GLU A 98 2.56 9.09 12.91
N SER A 99 1.70 10.06 13.22
CA SER A 99 1.10 10.91 12.19
C SER A 99 2.18 11.72 11.48
N GLY A 100 2.06 11.90 10.17
CA GLY A 100 3.03 12.70 9.43
C GLY A 100 2.89 12.61 7.92
N THR A 101 3.85 13.22 7.25
CA THR A 101 4.02 13.12 5.80
C THR A 101 5.03 12.02 5.48
N TYR A 102 4.72 11.23 4.47
CA TYR A 102 5.48 10.08 4.02
C TYR A 102 5.75 10.17 2.52
N ALA A 103 6.81 9.49 2.11
CA ALA A 103 7.00 9.04 0.74
C ALA A 103 6.85 7.52 0.67
N ILE A 104 6.38 7.02 -0.46
CA ILE A 104 6.26 5.60 -0.78
C ILE A 104 7.18 5.30 -1.95
N GLU A 105 8.14 4.42 -1.76
CA GLU A 105 9.00 3.85 -2.80
C GLU A 105 8.39 2.52 -3.22
N ILE A 106 8.21 2.32 -4.53
CA ILE A 106 7.55 1.13 -5.08
C ILE A 106 8.37 0.66 -6.29
N PRO A 107 9.17 -0.41 -6.16
CA PRO A 107 9.81 -1.01 -7.32
C PRO A 107 8.77 -1.73 -8.17
N VAL A 108 8.76 -1.41 -9.46
CA VAL A 108 7.84 -1.97 -10.44
C VAL A 108 8.55 -2.42 -11.70
N ALA A 109 7.96 -3.34 -12.46
CA ALA A 109 8.45 -3.74 -13.78
C ALA A 109 7.32 -3.84 -14.82
N SER A 110 7.64 -3.52 -16.06
CA SER A 110 6.78 -3.78 -17.22
C SER A 110 7.59 -3.82 -18.52
N LYS A 111 7.20 -4.70 -19.45
CA LYS A 111 7.82 -4.84 -20.78
C LYS A 111 7.46 -3.73 -21.79
N LYS A 112 6.37 -3.02 -21.55
CA LYS A 112 5.87 -1.86 -22.32
C LYS A 112 5.31 -0.83 -21.34
N MET A 113 4.65 0.23 -21.82
CA MET A 113 3.87 1.09 -20.93
C MET A 113 2.89 0.23 -20.10
N GLY A 114 3.06 0.26 -18.78
CA GLY A 114 2.24 -0.50 -17.85
C GLY A 114 0.85 0.11 -17.69
N GLY A 115 0.13 -0.33 -16.67
CA GLY A 115 -1.18 0.18 -16.32
C GLY A 115 -1.15 1.16 -15.16
N LEU A 116 -2.34 1.49 -14.66
CA LEU A 116 -2.57 2.36 -13.51
C LEU A 116 -3.01 1.54 -12.30
N PHE A 117 -2.44 1.85 -11.14
CA PHE A 117 -2.96 1.39 -9.85
C PHE A 117 -3.03 2.54 -8.85
N VAL A 118 -3.72 2.35 -7.73
CA VAL A 118 -3.85 3.36 -6.67
C VAL A 118 -3.86 2.72 -5.29
N LEU A 119 -3.25 3.40 -4.31
CA LEU A 119 -3.33 3.03 -2.91
C LEU A 119 -4.44 3.85 -2.23
N LYS A 120 -5.29 3.19 -1.45
CA LYS A 120 -6.43 3.80 -0.75
C LYS A 120 -6.43 3.43 0.73
N ILE A 121 -6.85 4.37 1.58
CA ILE A 121 -7.27 4.11 2.96
C ILE A 121 -8.72 4.56 3.07
N GLU A 122 -9.61 3.71 3.59
CA GLU A 122 -11.05 4.01 3.71
C GLU A 122 -11.69 4.49 2.40
N GLY A 123 -11.29 3.87 1.29
CA GLY A 123 -11.78 4.21 -0.06
C GLY A 123 -11.20 5.51 -0.66
N LYS A 124 -10.47 6.31 0.11
CA LYS A 124 -9.82 7.55 -0.35
C LYS A 124 -8.39 7.26 -0.81
N ALA A 125 -8.04 7.78 -1.98
CA ALA A 125 -6.68 7.65 -2.49
C ALA A 125 -5.71 8.40 -1.58
N ILE A 126 -4.61 7.74 -1.17
CA ILE A 126 -3.56 8.35 -0.34
C ILE A 126 -2.48 9.04 -1.20
N CYS A 127 -2.55 8.81 -2.51
CA CYS A 127 -1.71 9.36 -3.55
C CYS A 127 -2.49 9.52 -4.85
N LEU A 128 -1.91 10.22 -5.84
CA LEU A 128 -2.42 10.15 -7.21
C LEU A 128 -2.29 8.71 -7.75
N PRO A 129 -3.18 8.28 -8.68
CA PRO A 129 -2.98 7.04 -9.43
C PRO A 129 -1.58 6.97 -10.02
N ILE A 130 -1.00 5.78 -9.97
CA ILE A 130 0.39 5.55 -10.32
C ILE A 130 0.45 4.75 -11.61
N GLN A 131 1.06 5.36 -12.62
CA GLN A 131 1.35 4.75 -13.91
C GLN A 131 2.66 3.96 -13.81
N ILE A 132 2.62 2.65 -14.08
CA ILE A 132 3.84 1.86 -14.24
C ILE A 132 4.46 2.22 -15.61
N PRO A 133 5.71 2.70 -15.66
CA PRO A 133 6.37 3.02 -16.92
C PRO A 133 6.85 1.76 -17.63
N ASP A 134 7.26 1.90 -18.89
CA ASP A 134 8.09 0.88 -19.54
C ASP A 134 9.45 0.80 -18.83
N THR A 135 9.71 -0.34 -18.18
CA THR A 135 10.98 -0.57 -17.49
C THR A 135 12.02 -1.23 -18.39
N GLY A 136 11.61 -1.66 -19.59
CA GLY A 136 12.44 -2.34 -20.58
C GLY A 136 12.55 -3.84 -20.38
N GLY A 137 11.68 -4.44 -19.55
CA GLY A 137 11.64 -5.87 -19.25
C GLY A 137 11.00 -6.19 -17.90
N TRP A 138 10.42 -7.40 -17.77
CA TRP A 138 9.86 -7.91 -16.51
C TRP A 138 10.94 -8.15 -15.44
N ASP A 139 12.18 -8.40 -15.88
CA ASP A 139 13.40 -8.59 -15.10
C ASP A 139 14.12 -7.28 -14.75
N LYS A 140 13.45 -6.13 -14.89
CA LYS A 140 14.03 -4.81 -14.65
C LYS A 140 13.15 -3.96 -13.76
N LEU A 141 13.43 -3.97 -12.46
CA LEU A 141 12.79 -3.04 -11.53
C LEU A 141 13.23 -1.60 -11.75
N LYS A 142 12.24 -0.70 -11.75
CA LYS A 142 12.45 0.74 -11.56
C LYS A 142 11.63 1.20 -10.37
N VAL A 143 12.22 2.04 -9.52
CA VAL A 143 11.52 2.61 -8.37
C VAL A 143 10.74 3.84 -8.80
N ILE A 144 9.42 3.76 -8.66
CA ILE A 144 8.52 4.92 -8.68
C ILE A 144 8.37 5.46 -7.25
N LYS A 145 8.11 6.76 -7.13
CA LYS A 145 7.97 7.44 -5.84
C LYS A 145 6.67 8.22 -5.78
N CYS A 146 5.88 7.96 -4.75
CA CYS A 146 4.83 8.88 -4.33
C CYS A 146 5.32 9.70 -3.14
N ALA A 147 5.23 11.03 -3.20
CA ALA A 147 5.60 11.92 -2.10
C ALA A 147 4.39 12.67 -1.54
N GLY A 148 4.50 13.18 -0.32
CA GLY A 148 3.46 14.01 0.28
C GLY A 148 2.27 13.25 0.87
N VAL A 149 2.40 11.93 1.03
CA VAL A 149 1.34 11.06 1.56
C VAL A 149 1.14 11.37 3.04
N LYS A 150 -0.05 11.87 3.41
CA LYS A 150 -0.39 12.18 4.80
C LYS A 150 -1.03 10.98 5.46
N LEU A 151 -0.38 10.44 6.49
CA LEU A 151 -0.89 9.31 7.27
C LEU A 151 -1.13 9.74 8.72
N THR A 152 -2.19 9.22 9.32
CA THR A 152 -2.49 9.39 10.74
C THR A 152 -1.99 8.20 11.53
N LYS A 153 -1.51 8.42 12.75
CA LYS A 153 -1.12 7.36 13.69
C LYS A 153 -2.29 6.41 13.91
N GLY A 154 -2.01 5.11 13.97
CA GLY A 154 -2.99 4.08 14.28
C GLY A 154 -3.04 2.97 13.24
N ARG A 155 -4.03 2.10 13.39
CA ARG A 155 -4.27 0.98 12.49
C ARG A 155 -5.11 1.43 11.29
N HIS A 156 -4.70 0.98 10.10
CA HIS A 156 -5.37 1.24 8.84
C HIS A 156 -5.38 -0.01 7.98
N VAL A 157 -6.26 -0.04 6.98
CA VAL A 157 -6.16 -0.95 5.85
C VAL A 157 -5.80 -0.13 4.62
N ILE A 158 -4.64 -0.42 4.04
CA ILE A 158 -4.27 0.09 2.73
C ILE A 158 -4.81 -0.88 1.69
N ARG A 159 -5.65 -0.42 0.77
CA ARG A 159 -6.07 -1.19 -0.40
C ARG A 159 -5.32 -0.72 -1.63
N VAL A 160 -4.60 -1.62 -2.29
CA VAL A 160 -4.06 -1.42 -3.63
C VAL A 160 -5.13 -1.85 -4.62
N VAL A 161 -5.47 -0.99 -5.59
CA VAL A 161 -6.49 -1.27 -6.62
C VAL A 161 -5.87 -1.10 -8.00
N MET A 162 -6.04 -2.10 -8.85
CA MET A 162 -5.65 -2.09 -10.25
C MET A 162 -6.75 -1.42 -11.09
N LEU A 163 -6.45 -0.26 -11.67
CA LEU A 163 -7.46 0.61 -12.29
C LEU A 163 -7.57 0.43 -13.80
N GLU A 164 -6.44 0.35 -14.49
CA GLU A 164 -6.38 0.33 -15.95
C GLU A 164 -5.24 -0.56 -16.41
N GLN A 165 -5.50 -1.40 -17.40
CA GLN A 165 -4.53 -2.34 -17.94
C GLN A 165 -3.53 -1.62 -18.88
N GLY A 166 -2.26 -2.02 -18.81
CA GLY A 166 -1.21 -1.52 -19.69
C GLY A 166 -1.16 -2.21 -21.06
N GLN A 167 -0.24 -1.75 -21.90
CA GLN A 167 -0.01 -2.28 -23.26
C GLN A 167 0.54 -3.70 -23.30
N SER A 168 1.01 -4.21 -22.15
CA SER A 168 1.48 -5.58 -22.00
C SER A 168 0.37 -6.56 -21.61
N GLY A 169 -0.88 -6.10 -21.41
CA GLY A 169 -1.96 -6.95 -20.90
C GLY A 169 -1.90 -7.17 -19.38
N SER A 170 -1.12 -6.38 -18.64
CA SER A 170 -1.15 -6.31 -17.18
C SER A 170 -0.96 -4.86 -16.72
N ILE A 171 -1.19 -4.59 -15.43
CA ILE A 171 -0.78 -3.31 -14.83
C ILE A 171 0.75 -3.28 -14.75
N GLY A 172 1.35 -4.36 -14.27
CA GLY A 172 2.79 -4.54 -14.14
C GLY A 172 3.13 -5.30 -12.87
N ASP A 173 4.41 -5.62 -12.73
CA ASP A 173 4.91 -6.33 -11.55
C ASP A 173 5.18 -5.32 -10.43
N ILE A 174 4.93 -5.72 -9.19
CA ILE A 174 5.16 -4.89 -7.99
C ILE A 174 5.90 -5.74 -6.95
N ASP A 175 7.07 -5.28 -6.50
CA ASP A 175 7.89 -5.95 -5.48
C ASP A 175 7.39 -5.61 -4.07
N TYR A 176 7.43 -4.32 -3.69
CA TYR A 176 7.03 -3.88 -2.35
C TYR A 176 6.55 -2.44 -2.31
N PHE A 177 5.97 -2.06 -1.17
CA PHE A 177 5.69 -0.67 -0.79
C PHE A 177 6.53 -0.27 0.42
N LYS A 178 7.42 0.70 0.26
CA LYS A 178 8.27 1.18 1.35
C LYS A 178 7.92 2.60 1.74
N PHE A 179 7.39 2.74 2.95
CA PHE A 179 6.97 4.00 3.55
C PHE A 179 8.13 4.63 4.33
N VAL A 180 8.54 5.81 3.91
CA VAL A 180 9.60 6.60 4.54
C VAL A 180 8.98 7.88 5.09
N LYS A 181 9.09 8.11 6.39
CA LYS A 181 8.63 9.38 6.99
C LYS A 181 9.50 10.50 6.45
N THR A 182 8.89 11.52 5.87
CA THR A 182 9.60 12.71 5.41
C THR A 182 9.69 13.68 6.56
N LEU A 183 10.89 14.16 6.87
CA LEU A 183 11.07 15.25 7.81
C LEU A 183 10.38 16.49 7.24
N GLN A 184 9.51 17.13 8.03
CA GLN A 184 9.03 18.46 7.69
C GLN A 184 10.22 19.41 7.83
N VAL A 185 10.67 20.02 6.72
CA VAL A 185 11.48 21.23 6.81
C VAL A 185 10.53 22.32 7.27
N PRO A 186 10.76 23.00 8.42
CA PRO A 186 9.94 24.13 8.81
C PRO A 186 9.92 25.14 7.66
N LYS A 187 8.72 25.57 7.23
CA LYS A 187 8.62 26.70 6.31
C LYS A 187 9.37 27.88 6.98
N PRO A 188 10.37 28.50 6.32
CA PRO A 188 11.00 29.69 6.88
C PRO A 188 9.91 30.71 7.24
N PRO A 189 10.03 31.43 8.37
CA PRO A 189 9.11 32.51 8.68
C PRO A 189 8.98 33.43 7.45
N PRO A 190 7.78 33.93 7.12
CA PRO A 190 7.68 34.94 6.08
C PRO A 190 8.64 36.08 6.42
N LEU A 191 9.52 36.42 5.46
CA LEU A 191 10.42 37.56 5.62
C LEU A 191 9.56 38.76 6.00
N LYS A 192 9.78 39.32 7.20
CA LYS A 192 9.23 40.63 7.52
C LYS A 192 9.74 41.56 6.43
N ARG A 193 8.87 42.07 5.57
CA ARG A 193 9.19 43.22 4.72
C ARG A 193 9.73 44.26 5.68
N ARG A 194 10.98 44.67 5.51
CA ARG A 194 11.45 45.90 6.14
C ARG A 194 10.49 46.97 5.64
N GLN A 195 9.76 47.58 6.57
CA GLN A 195 9.09 48.84 6.27
C GLN A 195 10.23 49.84 6.27
N ASP A 196 10.72 50.12 5.07
CA ASP A 196 11.63 51.22 4.81
C ASP A 196 10.72 52.45 4.71
N GLY A 197 10.60 53.20 5.81
CA GLY A 197 9.79 54.41 5.92
C GLY A 197 10.01 55.08 7.26
#